data_AF-A0A497QK70-F1
#
_entry.id   AF-A0A497QK70-F1
#
_cell.length_a   1.000
_cell.length_b   1.000
_cell.length_c   1.000
_cell.angle_alpha   90.00
_cell.angle_beta   90.00
_cell.angle_gamma   90.00
#
_symmetry.space_group_name_H-M   'P 1'
#
loop_
_entity.id
_entity.type
_entity.pdbx_description
1 polymer ?
#
loop_
_entity_poly.entity_id
_entity_poly.type
_entity_poly.pdbx_seq_one_letter_code
_entity_poly.pdbx_strand_id
1 'polypeptide(L)'
;MVNTIPLIPLFITLIGGILFVLIEHFHKAFKIHDSLLAGFSISYFFLVVLPEISENLPEYPLHLTNFEYLLILLGFVTEHLSEKLILQTVERKSQNNMRTLLQMEKNLKIVKANIENSISEEIIHRNHDDDFLKELALTDFQLKQKEMNIIQEIVALKHRITKHINKNLDELRWTTSFLHQFLIGFLLFFLIDFNLISGVLFLLFASFMALITKRSKKEKIFSDLDIEIEWHEISKEGKILFSSATLIGSFLAVFLYLIIEIDLETIFLIYSYASGIILYKIIREEIPEKEKGKPYLLFIGVVLFALFVLIFNLVEHKLL
;
A
#
# COMPACT_ATOMS: atom_id res chain seq x y z
N MET A 1 41.31 -7.91 0.95
CA MET A 1 41.36 -8.64 -0.34
C MET A 1 40.25 -8.04 -1.20
N VAL A 2 40.47 -7.80 -2.50
CA VAL A 2 39.39 -7.32 -3.37
C VAL A 2 38.59 -8.55 -3.81
N ASN A 3 37.35 -8.67 -3.37
CA ASN A 3 36.47 -9.75 -3.79
C ASN A 3 36.21 -9.62 -5.30
N THR A 4 36.40 -10.73 -6.04
CA THR A 4 36.04 -10.76 -7.46
C THR A 4 34.52 -10.75 -7.60
N ILE A 5 33.99 -9.86 -8.43
CA ILE A 5 32.54 -9.74 -8.61
C ILE A 5 32.01 -11.02 -9.26
N PRO A 6 31.01 -11.68 -8.66
CA PRO A 6 30.36 -12.82 -9.29
C PRO A 6 29.50 -12.30 -10.46
N LEU A 7 29.93 -12.61 -11.68
CA LEU A 7 29.33 -12.05 -12.91
C LEU A 7 27.88 -12.50 -13.11
N ILE A 8 27.52 -13.71 -12.66
CA ILE A 8 26.17 -14.27 -12.78
C ILE A 8 25.17 -13.51 -11.89
N PRO A 9 25.38 -13.37 -10.56
CA PRO A 9 24.54 -12.53 -9.71
C PRO A 9 24.38 -11.11 -10.21
N LEU A 10 25.48 -10.48 -10.66
CA LEU A 10 25.43 -9.14 -11.23
C LEU A 10 24.49 -9.07 -12.44
N PHE A 11 24.63 -9.99 -13.39
CA PHE A 11 23.83 -9.99 -14.62
C PHE A 11 22.35 -10.24 -14.34
N ILE A 12 22.02 -11.20 -13.47
CA ILE A 12 20.63 -11.50 -13.09
C ILE A 12 20.00 -10.34 -12.34
N THR A 13 20.74 -9.72 -11.43
CA THR A 13 20.24 -8.56 -10.67
C THR A 13 19.96 -7.38 -11.59
N LEU A 14 20.81 -7.13 -12.59
CA LEU A 14 20.57 -6.09 -13.61
C LEU A 14 19.34 -6.40 -14.47
N ILE A 15 19.18 -7.65 -14.93
CA ILE A 15 17.97 -8.08 -15.64
C ILE A 15 16.74 -7.88 -14.77
N GLY A 16 16.82 -8.26 -13.48
CA GLY A 16 15.75 -8.07 -12.52
C GLY A 16 15.36 -6.60 -12.40
N GLY A 17 16.33 -5.70 -12.19
CA GLY A 17 16.09 -4.26 -12.14
C GLY A 17 15.44 -3.71 -13.42
N ILE A 18 15.89 -4.15 -14.61
CA ILE A 18 15.25 -3.79 -15.89
C ILE A 18 13.82 -4.32 -15.96
N LEU A 19 13.59 -5.55 -15.51
CA LEU A 19 12.26 -6.17 -15.48
C LEU A 19 11.31 -5.39 -14.56
N PHE A 20 11.77 -4.90 -13.41
CA PHE A 20 11.00 -3.99 -12.55
C PHE A 20 10.63 -2.70 -13.27
N VAL A 21 11.55 -2.09 -14.03
CA VAL A 21 11.27 -0.91 -14.86
C VAL A 21 10.22 -1.21 -15.93
N LEU A 22 10.28 -2.38 -16.57
CA LEU A 22 9.30 -2.79 -17.57
C LEU A 22 7.91 -3.03 -16.94
N ILE A 23 7.84 -3.75 -15.83
CA ILE A 23 6.60 -3.91 -15.05
C ILE A 23 6.06 -2.54 -14.65
N GLU A 24 6.94 -1.61 -14.28
CA GLU A 24 6.55 -0.27 -13.89
C GLU A 24 5.79 0.44 -15.01
N HIS A 25 6.34 0.37 -16.21
CA HIS A 25 5.82 1.05 -17.39
C HIS A 25 4.60 0.36 -18.00
N PHE A 26 4.55 -0.97 -17.99
CA PHE A 26 3.56 -1.77 -18.71
C PHE A 26 2.51 -2.45 -17.83
N HIS A 27 2.40 -2.09 -16.54
CA HIS A 27 1.43 -2.69 -15.59
C HIS A 27 -0.02 -2.77 -16.11
N LYS A 28 -0.48 -1.83 -16.96
CA LYS A 28 -1.84 -1.85 -17.54
C LYS A 28 -2.09 -3.01 -18.51
N ALA A 29 -1.04 -3.59 -19.08
CA ALA A 29 -1.13 -4.75 -19.96
C ALA A 29 -1.37 -6.05 -19.19
N PHE A 30 -0.96 -6.13 -17.92
CA PHE A 30 -1.04 -7.33 -17.10
C PHE A 30 -2.32 -7.38 -16.26
N LYS A 31 -3.38 -7.98 -16.81
CA LYS A 31 -4.67 -8.19 -16.12
C LYS A 31 -4.73 -9.54 -15.41
N ILE A 32 -3.92 -9.72 -14.36
CA ILE A 32 -4.02 -10.90 -13.46
C ILE A 32 -5.00 -10.57 -12.31
N HIS A 33 -5.76 -11.52 -11.76
CA HIS A 33 -6.68 -11.21 -10.65
C HIS A 33 -5.93 -11.07 -9.31
N ASP A 34 -6.29 -10.08 -8.46
CA ASP A 34 -5.60 -9.81 -7.18
C ASP A 34 -5.58 -11.04 -6.27
N SER A 35 -6.72 -11.72 -6.14
CA SER A 35 -6.80 -12.98 -5.37
C SER A 35 -5.79 -14.05 -5.80
N LEU A 36 -5.51 -14.18 -7.12
CA LEU A 36 -4.56 -15.18 -7.60
C LEU A 36 -3.14 -14.82 -7.17
N LEU A 37 -2.77 -13.54 -7.32
CA LEU A 37 -1.46 -13.03 -6.92
C LEU A 37 -1.26 -13.12 -5.40
N ALA A 38 -2.28 -12.78 -4.61
CA ALA A 38 -2.24 -12.98 -3.16
C ALA A 38 -1.99 -14.46 -2.78
N GLY A 39 -2.58 -15.39 -3.53
CA GLY A 39 -2.29 -16.83 -3.36
C GLY A 39 -0.83 -17.19 -3.64
N PHE A 40 -0.22 -16.61 -4.69
CA PHE A 40 1.21 -16.77 -4.98
C PHE A 40 2.08 -16.22 -3.87
N SER A 41 1.80 -15.00 -3.43
CA SER A 41 2.58 -14.32 -2.40
C SER A 41 2.52 -14.99 -1.03
N ILE A 42 1.33 -15.41 -0.58
CA ILE A 42 1.18 -16.19 0.65
C ILE A 42 1.99 -17.48 0.55
N SER A 43 1.88 -18.18 -0.58
CA SER A 43 2.61 -19.45 -0.76
C SER A 43 4.11 -19.26 -0.82
N TYR A 44 4.59 -18.22 -1.49
CA TYR A 44 6.00 -17.84 -1.49
C TYR A 44 6.51 -17.60 -0.07
N PHE A 45 5.76 -16.83 0.73
CA PHE A 45 6.15 -16.54 2.10
C PHE A 45 6.27 -17.82 2.95
N PHE A 46 5.27 -18.71 2.88
CA PHE A 46 5.26 -19.92 3.71
C PHE A 46 6.16 -21.05 3.20
N LEU A 47 6.32 -21.20 1.88
CA LEU A 47 7.04 -22.32 1.27
C LEU A 47 8.50 -22.00 0.93
N VAL A 48 8.87 -20.72 0.87
CA VAL A 48 10.23 -20.29 0.48
C VAL A 48 10.85 -19.45 1.59
N VAL A 49 10.22 -18.32 1.93
CA VAL A 49 10.81 -17.35 2.87
C VAL A 49 11.01 -17.92 4.27
N LEU A 50 9.98 -18.54 4.86
CA LEU A 50 10.08 -19.10 6.22
C LEU A 50 11.13 -20.23 6.31
N PRO A 51 11.12 -21.25 5.42
CA PRO A 51 12.19 -22.25 5.41
C PRO A 51 13.59 -21.66 5.23
N GLU A 52 13.78 -20.74 4.28
CA GLU A 52 15.08 -20.10 4.04
C GLU A 52 15.60 -19.36 5.28
N ILE A 53 14.72 -18.66 5.99
CA ILE A 53 15.07 -17.97 7.23
C ILE A 53 15.41 -18.98 8.34
N SER A 54 14.63 -20.05 8.46
CA SER A 54 14.81 -21.10 9.47
C SER A 54 16.14 -21.84 9.30
N GLU A 55 16.51 -22.16 8.06
CA GLU A 55 17.71 -22.96 7.75
C GLU A 55 19.02 -22.16 7.79
N ASN A 56 18.97 -20.84 7.51
CA ASN A 56 20.18 -20.03 7.30
C ASN A 56 20.44 -19.00 8.41
N LEU A 57 19.56 -18.86 9.41
CA LEU A 57 19.86 -18.07 10.61
C LEU A 57 20.78 -18.90 11.54
N PRO A 58 21.95 -18.38 11.91
CA PRO A 58 23.01 -19.13 12.60
C PRO A 58 22.61 -19.56 14.02
N GLU A 59 21.83 -18.75 14.74
CA GLU A 59 21.36 -19.00 16.11
C GLU A 59 20.06 -18.22 16.35
N TYR A 60 19.09 -18.82 17.07
CA TYR A 60 17.87 -18.11 17.45
C TYR A 60 18.23 -16.82 18.20
N PRO A 61 17.56 -15.68 17.94
CA PRO A 61 17.77 -14.50 18.77
C PRO A 61 17.48 -14.88 20.23
N LEU A 62 18.45 -14.61 21.11
CA LEU A 62 18.44 -14.98 22.53
C LEU A 62 18.54 -16.50 22.83
N HIS A 63 18.88 -17.34 21.85
CA HIS A 63 18.89 -18.81 21.93
C HIS A 63 17.55 -19.43 22.34
N LEU A 64 16.44 -18.75 22.03
CA LEU A 64 15.09 -19.21 22.35
C LEU A 64 14.34 -19.55 21.07
N THR A 65 13.91 -20.80 20.93
CA THR A 65 13.17 -21.29 19.75
C THR A 65 11.91 -20.48 19.46
N ASN A 66 11.24 -19.97 20.49
CA ASN A 66 10.05 -19.12 20.34
C ASN A 66 10.33 -17.78 19.63
N PHE A 67 11.60 -17.37 19.52
CA PHE A 67 12.01 -16.11 18.93
C PHE A 67 12.62 -16.28 17.52
N GLU A 68 12.58 -17.47 16.92
CA GLU A 68 13.07 -17.74 15.56
C GLU A 68 12.61 -16.69 14.53
N TYR A 69 11.34 -16.28 14.60
CA TYR A 69 10.75 -15.29 13.71
C TYR A 69 10.63 -13.88 14.32
N LEU A 70 11.42 -13.56 15.35
CA LEU A 70 11.37 -12.25 16.02
C LEU A 70 11.63 -11.10 15.03
N LEU A 71 12.60 -11.24 14.13
CA LEU A 71 12.89 -10.19 13.15
C LEU A 71 11.76 -10.01 12.13
N ILE A 72 11.11 -11.09 11.71
CA ILE A 72 9.88 -11.03 10.91
C ILE A 72 8.81 -10.25 11.67
N LEU A 73 8.59 -10.56 12.94
CA LEU A 73 7.61 -9.83 13.77
C LEU A 73 7.98 -8.35 13.90
N LEU A 74 9.25 -8.02 14.12
CA LEU A 74 9.72 -6.63 14.21
C LEU A 74 9.52 -5.88 12.90
N GLY A 75 9.83 -6.49 11.75
CA GLY A 75 9.56 -5.91 10.43
C GLY A 75 8.07 -5.65 10.21
N PHE A 76 7.23 -6.63 10.55
CA PHE A 76 5.77 -6.52 10.45
C PHE A 76 5.22 -5.38 11.32
N VAL A 77 5.62 -5.33 12.59
CA VAL A 77 5.17 -4.30 13.54
C VAL A 77 5.68 -2.92 13.11
N THR A 78 6.91 -2.82 12.61
CA THR A 78 7.48 -1.54 12.17
C THR A 78 6.73 -0.98 10.97
N GLU A 79 6.39 -1.80 9.98
CA GLU A 79 5.59 -1.37 8.83
C GLU A 79 4.17 -0.97 9.27
N HIS A 80 3.53 -1.76 10.14
CA HIS A 80 2.22 -1.41 10.69
C HIS A 80 2.21 -0.07 11.43
N LEU A 81 3.19 0.14 12.31
CA LEU A 81 3.32 1.39 13.06
C LEU A 81 3.61 2.57 12.13
N SER A 82 4.44 2.36 11.10
CA SER A 82 4.77 3.38 10.11
C SER A 82 3.52 3.85 9.35
N GLU A 83 2.71 2.92 8.82
CA GLU A 83 1.43 3.26 8.17
C GLU A 83 0.52 4.04 9.14
N LYS A 84 0.40 3.58 10.38
CA LYS A 84 -0.50 4.19 11.37
C LYS A 84 -0.05 5.59 11.78
N LEU A 85 1.25 5.80 11.95
CA LEU A 85 1.83 7.12 12.26
C LEU A 85 1.67 8.08 11.08
N ILE A 86 1.81 7.60 9.84
CA ILE A 86 1.56 8.37 8.62
C ILE A 86 0.10 8.86 8.62
N LEU A 87 -0.86 7.95 8.80
CA LEU A 87 -2.29 8.28 8.81
C LEU A 87 -2.63 9.28 9.92
N GLN A 88 -2.15 9.05 11.14
CA GLN A 88 -2.37 9.96 12.26
C GLN A 88 -1.76 11.35 12.03
N THR A 89 -0.60 11.43 11.39
CA THR A 89 0.05 12.71 11.09
C THR A 89 -0.77 13.51 10.08
N VAL A 90 -1.29 12.84 9.05
CA VAL A 90 -2.14 13.47 8.03
C VAL A 90 -3.48 13.90 8.62
N GLU A 91 -4.06 13.08 9.50
CA GLU A 91 -5.28 13.42 10.25
C GLU A 91 -5.08 14.66 11.13
N ARG A 92 -4.02 14.70 11.94
CA ARG A 92 -3.69 15.84 12.81
C ARG A 92 -3.53 17.15 12.02
N LYS A 93 -2.85 17.11 10.87
CA LYS A 93 -2.71 18.29 9.99
C LYS A 93 -4.04 18.78 9.43
N SER A 94 -4.99 17.87 9.24
CA SER A 94 -6.31 18.16 8.65
C SER A 94 -7.40 18.44 9.69
N GLN A 95 -7.11 18.23 10.98
CA GLN A 95 -8.09 18.24 12.08
C GLN A 95 -8.84 19.57 12.21
N ASN A 96 -8.18 20.71 12.01
CA ASN A 96 -8.85 22.01 12.10
C ASN A 96 -9.91 22.18 11.01
N ASN A 97 -9.56 21.88 9.76
CA ASN A 97 -10.51 21.94 8.64
C ASN A 97 -11.65 20.94 8.82
N MET A 98 -11.35 19.78 9.39
CA MET A 98 -12.31 18.73 9.69
C MET A 98 -13.32 19.16 10.76
N ARG A 99 -12.87 19.81 11.83
CA ARG A 99 -13.75 20.41 12.85
C ARG A 99 -14.65 21.48 12.25
N THR A 100 -14.12 22.33 11.37
CA THR A 100 -14.91 23.33 10.65
C THR A 100 -15.99 22.68 9.80
N LEU A 101 -15.65 21.61 9.06
CA LEU A 101 -16.61 20.87 8.23
C LEU A 101 -17.74 20.26 9.08
N LEU A 102 -17.41 19.62 10.21
CA LEU A 102 -18.40 19.07 11.14
C LEU A 102 -19.34 20.15 11.70
N GLN A 103 -18.81 21.33 12.03
CA GLN A 103 -19.63 22.45 12.48
C GLN A 103 -20.55 22.95 11.37
N MET A 104 -20.07 23.04 10.12
CA MET A 104 -20.89 23.45 8.98
C MET A 104 -22.02 22.46 8.70
N GLU A 105 -21.76 21.15 8.72
CA GLU A 105 -22.80 20.12 8.55
C GLU A 105 -23.83 20.14 9.67
N LYS A 106 -23.39 20.34 10.92
CA LYS A 106 -24.30 20.50 12.07
C LYS A 106 -25.17 21.76 11.92
N ASN A 107 -24.57 22.88 11.53
CA ASN A 107 -25.28 24.13 11.29
C ASN A 107 -26.28 23.99 10.13
N LEU A 108 -25.93 23.28 9.06
CA LEU A 108 -26.84 22.98 7.95
C LEU A 108 -28.06 22.19 8.43
N LYS A 109 -27.87 21.16 9.27
CA LYS A 109 -28.99 20.40 9.86
C LYS A 109 -29.92 21.29 10.70
N ILE A 110 -29.36 22.19 11.51
CA ILE A 110 -30.14 23.15 12.31
C ILE A 110 -30.89 24.13 11.41
N VAL A 111 -30.24 24.67 10.38
CA VAL A 111 -30.86 25.58 9.43
C VAL A 111 -32.02 24.90 8.70
N LYS A 112 -31.86 23.65 8.25
CA LYS A 112 -32.95 22.88 7.62
C LYS A 112 -34.15 22.71 8.55
N ALA A 113 -33.91 22.29 9.79
CA ALA A 113 -34.98 22.15 10.78
C ALA A 113 -35.69 23.47 11.07
N ASN A 114 -34.94 24.57 11.17
CA ASN A 114 -35.53 25.89 11.36
C ASN A 114 -36.35 26.35 10.16
N ILE A 115 -35.88 26.10 8.93
CA ILE A 115 -36.63 26.38 7.70
C ILE A 115 -37.97 25.62 7.71
N GLU A 116 -37.93 24.33 7.99
CA GLU A 116 -39.11 23.47 8.03
C GLU A 116 -40.12 23.93 9.10
N ASN A 117 -39.63 24.29 10.29
CA ASN A 117 -40.45 24.82 11.37
C ASN A 117 -41.06 26.19 11.03
N SER A 118 -40.26 27.13 10.51
CA SER A 118 -40.74 28.47 10.16
C SER A 118 -41.81 28.43 9.07
N ILE A 119 -41.62 27.61 8.03
CA ILE A 119 -42.62 27.42 6.97
C ILE A 119 -43.89 26.78 7.56
N SER A 120 -43.75 25.77 8.41
CA SER A 120 -44.89 25.09 9.05
C SER A 120 -45.70 26.04 9.96
N GLU A 121 -45.02 26.86 10.77
CA GLU A 121 -45.67 27.86 11.62
C GLU A 121 -46.40 28.93 10.82
N GLU A 122 -45.78 29.45 9.75
CA GLU A 122 -46.42 30.45 8.88
C GLU A 122 -47.67 29.89 8.19
N ILE A 123 -47.63 28.63 7.74
CA ILE A 123 -48.81 27.95 7.17
C ILE A 123 -49.92 27.78 8.22
N ILE A 124 -49.61 27.52 9.49
CA ILE A 124 -50.63 27.26 10.51
C ILE A 124 -51.30 28.56 11.03
N HIS A 125 -50.62 29.71 10.97
CA HIS A 125 -51.04 30.93 11.69
C HIS A 125 -51.56 32.09 10.82
N ARG A 126 -51.50 32.03 9.49
CA ARG A 126 -51.99 33.12 8.63
C ARG A 126 -53.16 32.69 7.74
N ASN A 127 -54.05 33.65 7.45
CA ASN A 127 -55.08 33.47 6.42
C ASN A 127 -54.40 33.35 5.05
N HIS A 128 -54.80 32.32 4.30
CA HIS A 128 -54.19 31.93 3.02
C HIS A 128 -54.64 32.83 1.86
N ASP A 129 -54.40 34.12 1.94
CA ASP A 129 -54.55 35.02 0.80
C ASP A 129 -53.37 34.92 -0.18
N ASP A 130 -53.58 35.39 -1.41
CA ASP A 130 -52.58 35.31 -2.49
C ASP A 130 -51.30 36.09 -2.16
N ASP A 131 -51.40 37.17 -1.39
CA ASP A 131 -50.26 37.97 -0.96
C ASP A 131 -49.39 37.21 0.06
N PHE A 132 -50.01 36.51 1.02
CA PHE A 132 -49.30 35.61 1.93
C PHE A 132 -48.61 34.46 1.21
N LEU A 133 -49.28 33.79 0.26
CA LEU A 133 -48.68 32.71 -0.52
C LEU A 133 -47.46 33.17 -1.32
N LYS A 134 -47.50 34.41 -1.83
CA LYS A 134 -46.38 35.02 -2.54
C LYS A 134 -45.20 35.35 -1.61
N GLU A 135 -45.47 35.86 -0.41
CA GLU A 135 -44.45 36.11 0.61
C GLU A 135 -43.79 34.80 1.06
N LEU A 136 -44.58 33.76 1.32
CA LEU A 136 -44.10 32.44 1.71
C LEU A 136 -43.22 31.80 0.62
N ALA A 137 -43.63 31.90 -0.65
CA ALA A 137 -42.84 31.41 -1.77
C ALA A 137 -41.49 32.15 -1.93
N LEU A 138 -41.47 33.45 -1.66
CA LEU A 138 -40.23 34.23 -1.67
C LEU A 138 -39.29 33.83 -0.52
N THR A 139 -39.84 33.62 0.68
CA THR A 139 -39.09 33.15 1.85
C THR A 139 -38.52 31.74 1.62
N ASP A 140 -39.31 30.79 1.13
CA ASP A 140 -38.84 29.44 0.76
C ASP A 140 -37.70 29.50 -0.26
N PHE A 141 -37.86 30.33 -1.30
CA PHE A 141 -36.83 30.52 -2.31
C PHE A 141 -35.50 31.05 -1.71
N GLN A 142 -35.56 32.06 -0.85
CA GLN A 142 -34.37 32.62 -0.18
C GLN A 142 -33.70 31.60 0.75
N LEU A 143 -34.50 30.85 1.51
CA LEU A 143 -34.00 29.82 2.43
C LEU A 143 -33.34 28.67 1.67
N LYS A 144 -33.93 28.22 0.57
CA LYS A 144 -33.36 27.22 -0.32
C LYS A 144 -32.06 27.69 -0.98
N GLN A 145 -31.98 28.96 -1.38
CA GLN A 145 -30.74 29.54 -1.91
C GLN A 145 -29.62 29.55 -0.85
N LYS A 146 -29.95 29.91 0.39
CA LYS A 146 -29.01 29.86 1.52
C LYS A 146 -28.54 28.44 1.81
N GLU A 147 -29.43 27.46 1.77
CA GLU A 147 -29.08 26.04 1.88
C GLU A 147 -28.09 25.62 0.79
N MET A 148 -28.37 25.96 -0.48
CA MET A 148 -27.49 25.63 -1.61
C MET A 148 -26.10 26.25 -1.46
N ASN A 149 -26.00 27.48 -0.98
CA ASN A 149 -24.71 28.14 -0.73
C ASN A 149 -23.90 27.39 0.34
N ILE A 150 -24.52 27.00 1.46
CA ILE A 150 -23.86 26.23 2.52
C ILE A 150 -23.40 24.86 1.99
N ILE A 151 -24.24 24.18 1.19
CA ILE A 151 -23.88 22.91 0.56
C ILE A 151 -22.66 23.07 -0.34
N GLN A 152 -22.61 24.12 -1.17
CA GLN A 152 -21.46 24.38 -2.04
C GLN A 152 -20.17 24.63 -1.24
N GLU A 153 -20.25 25.38 -0.14
CA GLU A 153 -19.10 25.61 0.74
C GLU A 153 -18.61 24.33 1.41
N ILE A 154 -19.53 23.48 1.88
CA ILE A 154 -19.22 22.14 2.44
C ILE A 154 -18.51 21.28 1.38
N VAL A 155 -19.03 21.22 0.16
CA VAL A 155 -18.42 20.45 -0.94
C VAL A 155 -17.02 20.99 -1.28
N ALA A 156 -16.86 22.31 -1.36
CA ALA A 156 -15.56 22.93 -1.63
C ALA A 156 -14.55 22.72 -0.49
N LEU A 157 -15.00 22.73 0.76
CA LEU A 157 -14.15 22.44 1.92
C LEU A 157 -13.75 20.96 1.95
N LYS A 158 -14.70 20.05 1.71
CA LYS A 158 -14.44 18.61 1.59
C LYS A 158 -13.40 18.34 0.51
N HIS A 159 -13.55 18.93 -0.68
CA HIS A 159 -12.56 18.79 -1.75
C HIS A 159 -11.17 19.32 -1.36
N ARG A 160 -11.10 20.48 -0.69
CA ARG A 160 -9.83 21.03 -0.19
C ARG A 160 -9.16 20.11 0.84
N ILE A 161 -9.94 19.56 1.77
CA ILE A 161 -9.45 18.59 2.77
C ILE A 161 -8.93 17.34 2.07
N THR A 162 -9.72 16.73 1.18
CA THR A 162 -9.31 15.55 0.40
C THR A 162 -8.02 15.82 -0.37
N LYS A 163 -7.91 16.96 -1.06
CA LYS A 163 -6.69 17.31 -1.82
C LYS A 163 -5.47 17.44 -0.91
N HIS A 164 -5.62 18.07 0.26
CA HIS A 164 -4.52 18.23 1.20
C HIS A 164 -4.08 16.90 1.81
N ILE A 165 -5.05 16.06 2.18
CA ILE A 165 -4.81 14.70 2.69
C ILE A 165 -4.09 13.86 1.64
N ASN A 166 -4.61 13.82 0.40
CA ASN A 166 -4.02 13.05 -0.69
C ASN A 166 -2.58 13.48 -0.96
N LYS A 167 -2.30 14.79 -1.01
CA LYS A 167 -0.94 15.29 -1.22
C LYS A 167 0.03 14.80 -0.15
N ASN A 168 -0.33 14.92 1.13
CA ASN A 168 0.55 14.48 2.22
C ASN A 168 0.73 12.95 2.24
N LEU A 169 -0.32 12.19 1.93
CA LEU A 169 -0.24 10.73 1.81
C LEU A 169 0.61 10.32 0.62
N ASP A 170 0.50 11.00 -0.52
CA ASP A 170 1.30 10.71 -1.70
C ASP A 170 2.79 10.93 -1.45
N GLU A 171 3.18 11.99 -0.74
CA GLU A 171 4.57 12.24 -0.35
C GLU A 171 5.11 11.14 0.59
N LEU A 172 4.34 10.72 1.58
CA LEU A 172 4.75 9.69 2.56
C LEU A 172 4.76 8.29 1.94
N ARG A 173 3.75 7.97 1.14
CA ARG A 173 3.68 6.75 0.33
C ARG A 173 4.85 6.70 -0.65
N TRP A 174 5.26 7.86 -1.16
CA TRP A 174 6.36 7.91 -2.09
C TRP A 174 7.66 7.45 -1.43
N THR A 175 7.97 8.01 -0.26
CA THR A 175 9.18 7.67 0.50
C THR A 175 9.17 6.20 0.92
N THR A 176 8.05 5.70 1.46
CA THR A 176 7.93 4.30 1.88
C THR A 176 8.09 3.36 0.70
N SER A 177 7.36 3.57 -0.39
CA SER A 177 7.46 2.71 -1.59
C SER A 177 8.88 2.69 -2.18
N PHE A 178 9.62 3.80 -2.08
CA PHE A 178 10.99 3.91 -2.56
C PHE A 178 11.92 3.04 -1.71
N LEU A 179 11.83 3.17 -0.38
CA LEU A 179 12.61 2.36 0.56
C LEU A 179 12.37 0.86 0.38
N HIS A 180 11.13 0.46 0.11
CA HIS A 180 10.80 -0.94 -0.16
C HIS A 180 11.46 -1.46 -1.44
N GLN A 181 11.32 -0.74 -2.55
CA GLN A 181 11.91 -1.15 -3.83
C GLN A 181 13.44 -1.15 -3.77
N PHE A 182 14.02 -0.17 -3.08
CA PHE A 182 15.43 -0.12 -2.78
C PHE A 182 15.88 -1.36 -1.98
N LEU A 183 15.16 -1.71 -0.92
CA LEU A 183 15.49 -2.84 -0.06
C LEU A 183 15.35 -4.19 -0.81
N ILE A 184 14.34 -4.33 -1.67
CA ILE A 184 14.20 -5.49 -2.58
C ILE A 184 15.43 -5.59 -3.49
N GLY A 185 15.82 -4.49 -4.14
CA GLY A 185 16.98 -4.48 -5.02
C GLY A 185 18.30 -4.80 -4.31
N PHE A 186 18.44 -4.32 -3.08
CA PHE A 186 19.57 -4.60 -2.21
C PHE A 186 19.67 -6.10 -1.85
N LEU A 187 18.57 -6.70 -1.39
CA LEU A 187 18.52 -8.11 -1.02
C LEU A 187 18.69 -9.05 -2.21
N LEU A 188 18.15 -8.68 -3.37
CA LEU A 188 18.16 -9.52 -4.56
C LEU A 188 19.58 -9.97 -4.94
N PHE A 189 20.56 -9.07 -4.89
CA PHE A 189 21.95 -9.39 -5.21
C PHE A 189 22.51 -10.46 -4.27
N PHE A 190 22.38 -10.26 -2.96
CA PHE A 190 22.92 -11.18 -1.95
C PHE A 190 22.22 -12.53 -1.97
N LEU A 191 20.91 -12.56 -2.21
CA LEU A 191 20.17 -13.82 -2.32
C LEU A 191 20.61 -14.62 -3.55
N ILE A 192 20.82 -13.97 -4.70
CA ILE A 192 21.32 -14.66 -5.91
C ILE A 192 22.75 -15.16 -5.71
N ASP A 193 23.60 -14.38 -5.05
CA ASP A 193 24.98 -14.77 -4.76
C ASP A 193 25.06 -15.98 -3.83
N PHE A 194 24.22 -15.99 -2.79
CA PHE A 194 24.13 -17.11 -1.86
C PHE A 194 23.52 -18.37 -2.49
N ASN A 195 22.30 -18.25 -3.03
CA ASN A 195 21.60 -19.32 -3.69
C ASN A 195 20.79 -18.76 -4.87
N LEU A 196 21.24 -19.10 -6.08
CA LEU A 196 20.62 -18.70 -7.33
C LEU A 196 19.09 -18.92 -7.33
N ILE A 197 18.61 -20.01 -6.76
CA ILE A 197 17.19 -20.38 -6.74
C ILE A 197 16.41 -19.45 -5.83
N SER A 198 16.88 -19.24 -4.60
CA SER A 198 16.31 -18.28 -3.66
C SER A 198 16.21 -16.90 -4.29
N GLY A 199 17.28 -16.46 -4.95
CA GLY A 199 17.32 -15.20 -5.69
C GLY A 199 16.31 -15.11 -6.84
N VAL A 200 16.15 -16.17 -7.63
CA VAL A 200 15.17 -16.22 -8.74
C VAL A 200 13.73 -16.26 -8.22
N LEU A 201 13.45 -17.02 -7.16
CA LEU A 201 12.13 -17.07 -6.53
C LEU A 201 11.77 -15.73 -5.90
N PHE A 202 12.73 -15.08 -5.22
CA PHE A 202 12.56 -13.73 -4.69
C PHE A 202 12.31 -12.70 -5.79
N LEU A 203 13.03 -12.77 -6.92
CA LEU A 203 12.79 -11.90 -8.08
C LEU A 203 11.37 -12.08 -8.63
N LEU A 204 10.93 -13.32 -8.80
CA LEU A 204 9.59 -13.64 -9.31
C LEU A 204 8.50 -13.13 -8.36
N PHE A 205 8.68 -13.35 -7.05
CA PHE A 205 7.79 -12.82 -6.03
C PHE A 205 7.72 -11.29 -6.05
N ALA A 206 8.87 -10.63 -6.02
CA ALA A 206 8.92 -9.17 -5.97
C ALA A 206 8.34 -8.55 -7.26
N SER A 207 8.43 -9.25 -8.39
CA SER A 207 7.74 -8.89 -9.63
C SER A 207 6.21 -8.93 -9.49
N PHE A 208 5.65 -9.92 -8.79
CA PHE A 208 4.23 -9.98 -8.48
C PHE A 208 3.79 -8.84 -7.55
N MET A 209 4.57 -8.56 -6.48
CA MET A 209 4.33 -7.43 -5.59
C MET A 209 4.22 -6.11 -6.37
N ALA A 210 5.16 -5.87 -7.30
CA ALA A 210 5.17 -4.67 -8.13
C ALA A 210 3.92 -4.52 -9.03
N LEU A 211 3.29 -5.63 -9.42
CA LEU A 211 2.04 -5.62 -10.20
C LEU A 211 0.81 -5.27 -9.35
N ILE A 212 0.80 -5.60 -8.06
CA ILE A 212 -0.38 -5.44 -7.17
C ILE A 212 -0.44 -4.04 -6.56
N THR A 213 0.67 -3.54 -6.02
CA THR A 213 0.76 -2.25 -5.28
C THR A 213 0.27 -1.04 -6.10
N LYS A 214 0.08 -1.20 -7.42
CA LYS A 214 -0.32 -0.12 -8.34
C LYS A 214 -1.78 -0.08 -8.71
N ARG A 215 -2.58 -1.04 -8.27
CA ARG A 215 -4.01 -1.02 -8.53
C ARG A 215 -4.64 -0.04 -7.56
N SER A 216 -5.06 1.11 -8.09
CA SER A 216 -5.74 2.16 -7.34
C SER A 216 -6.89 1.56 -6.54
N LYS A 217 -6.70 1.46 -5.22
CA LYS A 217 -7.80 1.23 -4.28
C LYS A 217 -8.49 2.57 -4.06
N LYS A 218 -9.72 2.55 -3.56
CA LYS A 218 -10.37 3.72 -2.95
C LYS A 218 -10.62 3.31 -1.52
N GLU A 219 -10.11 4.08 -0.57
CA GLU A 219 -10.25 3.76 0.84
C GLU A 219 -10.96 4.90 1.57
N LYS A 220 -11.99 4.55 2.33
CA LYS A 220 -12.68 5.48 3.22
C LYS A 220 -11.90 5.53 4.52
N ILE A 221 -11.04 6.53 4.69
CA ILE A 221 -10.23 6.68 5.91
C ILE A 221 -11.07 7.33 7.03
N PHE A 222 -12.01 8.19 6.68
CA PHE A 222 -12.87 8.88 7.65
C PHE A 222 -14.34 8.53 7.42
N SER A 223 -14.79 7.48 8.12
CA SER A 223 -16.17 7.00 8.04
C SER A 223 -17.22 8.05 8.40
N ASP A 224 -16.90 8.98 9.30
CA ASP A 224 -17.83 10.01 9.77
C ASP A 224 -18.04 11.18 8.80
N LEU A 225 -17.19 11.34 7.77
CA LEU A 225 -17.19 12.53 6.89
C LEU A 225 -17.29 12.20 5.39
N ASP A 226 -17.45 10.91 5.06
CA ASP A 226 -17.45 10.41 3.69
C ASP A 226 -16.27 10.96 2.85
N ILE A 227 -15.12 11.20 3.48
CA ILE A 227 -13.91 11.65 2.79
C ILE A 227 -13.28 10.41 2.17
N GLU A 228 -13.51 10.24 0.87
CA GLU A 228 -12.88 9.20 0.07
C GLU A 228 -11.48 9.66 -0.36
N ILE A 229 -10.50 8.82 -0.07
CA ILE A 229 -9.14 9.00 -0.57
C ILE A 229 -9.04 8.20 -1.86
N GLU A 230 -8.94 8.93 -2.95
CA GLU A 230 -8.60 8.35 -4.24
C GLU A 230 -7.09 8.26 -4.36
N TRP A 231 -6.58 7.04 -4.31
CA TRP A 231 -5.17 6.75 -4.53
C TRP A 231 -4.85 7.04 -6.01
N HIS A 232 -4.29 8.22 -6.28
CA HIS A 232 -3.94 8.64 -7.63
C HIS A 232 -2.75 7.82 -8.15
N GLU A 233 -2.73 7.57 -9.47
CA GLU A 233 -1.56 7.02 -10.16
C GLU A 233 -0.38 7.97 -9.94
N ILE A 234 0.75 7.43 -9.48
CA ILE A 234 2.02 8.15 -9.36
C ILE A 234 2.34 8.87 -10.68
N SER A 235 2.82 10.11 -10.60
CA SER A 235 3.22 10.91 -11.77
C SER A 235 4.25 10.15 -12.63
N LYS A 236 4.33 10.46 -13.93
CA LYS A 236 5.29 9.80 -14.85
C LYS A 236 6.74 9.88 -14.34
N GLU A 237 7.10 11.01 -13.75
CA GLU A 237 8.42 11.24 -13.15
C GLU A 237 8.64 10.38 -11.90
N GLY A 238 7.62 10.25 -11.05
CA GLY A 238 7.64 9.35 -9.90
C GLY A 238 7.83 7.89 -10.31
N LYS A 239 7.19 7.42 -11.39
CA LYS A 239 7.33 6.05 -11.89
C LYS A 239 8.77 5.70 -12.25
N ILE A 240 9.47 6.60 -12.97
CA ILE A 240 10.87 6.39 -13.34
C ILE A 240 11.74 6.30 -12.08
N LEU A 241 11.53 7.20 -11.12
CA LEU A 241 12.32 7.26 -9.90
C LEU A 241 12.04 6.09 -8.94
N PHE A 242 10.83 5.51 -8.97
CA PHE A 242 10.53 4.25 -8.28
C PHE A 242 11.25 3.07 -8.90
N SER A 243 11.19 2.96 -10.23
CA SER A 243 11.82 1.84 -10.92
C SER A 243 13.34 1.86 -10.83
N SER A 244 13.95 3.04 -10.63
CA SER A 244 15.38 3.16 -10.36
C SER A 244 15.75 2.80 -8.93
N ALA A 245 14.83 2.80 -7.97
CA ALA A 245 15.12 2.47 -6.57
C ALA A 245 15.69 1.04 -6.44
N THR A 246 15.07 0.07 -7.12
CA THR A 246 15.56 -1.31 -7.17
C THR A 246 16.97 -1.38 -7.74
N LEU A 247 17.23 -0.69 -8.87
CA LEU A 247 18.57 -0.63 -9.44
C LEU A 247 19.58 0.02 -8.48
N ILE A 248 19.22 1.14 -7.84
CA ILE A 248 20.09 1.83 -6.87
C ILE A 248 20.42 0.90 -5.69
N GLY A 249 19.42 0.17 -5.17
CA GLY A 249 19.63 -0.83 -4.12
C GLY A 249 20.58 -1.94 -4.54
N SER A 250 20.39 -2.48 -5.73
CA SER A 250 21.28 -3.50 -6.32
C SER A 250 22.71 -3.00 -6.54
N PHE A 251 22.87 -1.77 -7.06
CA PHE A 251 24.18 -1.15 -7.21
C PHE A 251 24.88 -0.95 -5.86
N LEU A 252 24.14 -0.52 -4.83
CA LEU A 252 24.69 -0.37 -3.49
C LEU A 252 25.11 -1.73 -2.90
N ALA A 253 24.31 -2.78 -3.11
CA ALA A 253 24.66 -4.13 -2.67
C ALA A 253 25.97 -4.62 -3.30
N VAL A 254 26.12 -4.48 -4.62
CA VAL A 254 27.35 -4.82 -5.35
C VAL A 254 28.53 -3.97 -4.84
N PHE A 255 28.32 -2.68 -4.64
CA PHE A 255 29.36 -1.77 -4.13
C PHE A 255 29.81 -2.16 -2.73
N LEU A 256 28.87 -2.49 -1.84
CA LEU A 256 29.19 -2.94 -0.48
C LEU A 256 29.89 -4.29 -0.48
N TYR A 257 29.45 -5.24 -1.31
CA TYR A 257 30.12 -6.54 -1.47
C TYR A 257 31.60 -6.42 -1.88
N LEU A 258 31.95 -5.38 -2.66
CA LEU A 258 33.32 -5.11 -3.08
C LEU A 258 34.22 -4.53 -1.98
N ILE A 259 33.64 -3.81 -1.02
CA ILE A 259 34.38 -3.02 -0.01
C ILE A 259 34.35 -3.69 1.35
N ILE A 260 33.22 -4.32 1.68
CA ILE A 260 32.91 -4.89 2.98
C ILE A 260 32.53 -6.35 2.77
N GLU A 261 33.17 -7.22 3.55
CA GLU A 261 32.78 -8.61 3.66
C GLU A 261 31.57 -8.67 4.59
N ILE A 262 30.37 -8.77 4.01
CA ILE A 262 29.13 -8.93 4.76
C ILE A 262 28.93 -10.43 4.96
N ASP A 263 28.85 -10.84 6.22
CA ASP A 263 28.60 -12.22 6.59
C ASP A 263 27.16 -12.64 6.22
N LEU A 264 26.99 -13.95 6.00
CA LEU A 264 25.72 -14.54 5.62
C LEU A 264 24.62 -14.28 6.67
N GLU A 265 25.00 -14.29 7.95
CA GLU A 265 24.10 -14.07 9.07
C GLU A 265 23.46 -12.69 8.97
N THR A 266 24.26 -11.65 8.79
CA THR A 266 23.80 -10.27 8.59
C THR A 266 22.83 -10.16 7.41
N ILE A 267 23.10 -10.84 6.30
CA ILE A 267 22.18 -10.86 5.14
C ILE A 267 20.83 -11.46 5.53
N PHE A 268 20.82 -12.60 6.23
CA PHE A 268 19.59 -13.25 6.67
C PHE A 268 18.86 -12.51 7.79
N LEU A 269 19.54 -11.75 8.65
CA LEU A 269 18.90 -10.83 9.60
C LEU A 269 18.13 -9.74 8.86
N ILE A 270 18.74 -9.12 7.84
CA ILE A 270 18.09 -8.09 7.01
C ILE A 270 16.95 -8.72 6.21
N TYR A 271 17.15 -9.90 5.63
CA TYR A 271 16.12 -10.63 4.88
C TYR A 271 14.93 -11.00 5.77
N SER A 272 15.16 -11.43 7.01
CA SER A 272 14.11 -11.77 7.96
C SER A 272 13.28 -10.54 8.35
N TYR A 273 13.94 -9.43 8.66
CA TYR A 273 13.27 -8.15 8.91
C TYR A 273 12.45 -7.68 7.70
N ALA A 274 13.04 -7.72 6.50
CA ALA A 274 12.37 -7.37 5.26
C ALA A 274 11.16 -8.26 4.95
N SER A 275 11.27 -9.55 5.25
CA SER A 275 10.21 -10.53 5.10
C SER A 275 9.02 -10.21 6.01
N GLY A 276 9.27 -9.68 7.21
CA GLY A 276 8.23 -9.13 8.08
C GLY A 276 7.44 -7.99 7.44
N ILE A 277 8.15 -7.05 6.84
CA ILE A 277 7.56 -5.93 6.09
C ILE A 277 6.74 -6.45 4.90
N ILE A 278 7.30 -7.40 4.15
CA ILE A 278 6.63 -8.04 3.02
C ILE A 278 5.34 -8.72 3.49
N LEU A 279 5.38 -9.50 4.57
CA LEU A 279 4.20 -10.18 5.12
C LEU A 279 3.09 -9.18 5.47
N TYR A 280 3.44 -8.04 6.08
CA TYR A 280 2.48 -6.99 6.35
C TYR A 280 1.78 -6.53 5.06
N LYS A 281 2.55 -6.28 4.00
CA LYS A 281 2.00 -5.89 2.70
C LYS A 281 1.15 -6.96 2.05
N ILE A 282 1.53 -8.24 2.13
CA ILE A 282 0.72 -9.35 1.64
C ILE A 282 -0.68 -9.29 2.30
N ILE A 283 -0.70 -9.19 3.63
CA ILE A 283 -1.95 -9.19 4.40
C ILE A 283 -2.79 -7.93 4.11
N ARG A 284 -2.14 -6.75 4.04
CA ARG A 284 -2.82 -5.46 3.93
C ARG A 284 -3.19 -5.07 2.50
N GLU A 285 -2.31 -5.31 1.54
CA GLU A 285 -2.43 -4.83 0.16
C GLU A 285 -2.89 -5.91 -0.81
N GLU A 286 -2.49 -7.16 -0.65
CA GLU A 286 -2.76 -8.18 -1.65
C GLU A 286 -4.03 -8.97 -1.40
N ILE A 287 -4.31 -9.31 -0.13
CA ILE A 287 -5.54 -10.02 0.21
C ILE A 287 -6.72 -9.08 -0.07
N PRO A 288 -7.60 -9.40 -1.03
CA PRO A 288 -8.68 -8.51 -1.41
C PRO A 288 -9.73 -8.41 -0.30
N GLU A 289 -10.11 -7.18 0.04
CA GLU A 289 -11.09 -6.91 1.08
C GLU A 289 -12.52 -7.20 0.60
N LYS A 290 -13.30 -7.85 1.48
CA LYS A 290 -14.77 -8.03 1.38
C LYS A 290 -15.19 -8.63 0.02
N GLU A 291 -16.17 -8.01 -0.64
CA GLU A 291 -16.85 -8.52 -1.84
C GLU A 291 -15.98 -8.52 -3.11
N LYS A 292 -14.80 -7.91 -3.08
CA LYS A 292 -13.87 -7.90 -4.23
C LYS A 292 -13.03 -9.17 -4.32
N GLY A 293 -12.98 -9.96 -3.25
CA GLY A 293 -12.19 -11.19 -3.20
C GLY A 293 -12.88 -12.39 -3.83
N LYS A 294 -12.12 -13.17 -4.60
CA LYS A 294 -12.56 -14.46 -5.14
C LYS A 294 -11.77 -15.58 -4.45
N PRO A 295 -12.32 -16.25 -3.42
CA PRO A 295 -11.56 -17.19 -2.60
C PRO A 295 -11.03 -18.39 -3.40
N TYR A 296 -11.77 -18.84 -4.41
CA TYR A 296 -11.33 -19.93 -5.28
C TYR A 296 -10.08 -19.57 -6.10
N LEU A 297 -9.95 -18.31 -6.55
CA LEU A 297 -8.74 -17.86 -7.26
C LEU A 297 -7.53 -17.77 -6.34
N LEU A 298 -7.75 -17.40 -5.07
CA LEU A 298 -6.69 -17.44 -4.06
C LEU A 298 -6.19 -18.86 -3.85
N PHE A 299 -7.10 -19.81 -3.68
CA PHE A 299 -6.73 -21.23 -3.53
C PHE A 299 -6.00 -21.77 -4.77
N ILE A 300 -6.47 -21.45 -5.98
CA ILE A 300 -5.78 -21.81 -7.22
C ILE A 300 -4.36 -21.23 -7.25
N GLY A 301 -4.19 -19.97 -6.83
CA GLY A 301 -2.87 -19.35 -6.72
C GLY A 301 -1.96 -20.14 -5.80
N VAL A 302 -2.47 -20.51 -4.62
CA VAL A 302 -1.70 -21.32 -3.65
C VAL A 302 -1.24 -22.64 -4.24
N VAL A 303 -2.15 -23.39 -4.85
CA VAL A 303 -1.84 -24.70 -5.44
C VAL A 303 -0.85 -24.57 -6.59
N LEU A 304 -1.05 -23.62 -7.50
CA LEU A 304 -0.16 -23.41 -8.63
C LEU A 304 1.26 -23.02 -8.20
N PHE A 305 1.39 -22.14 -7.20
CA PHE A 305 2.70 -21.76 -6.68
C PHE A 305 3.39 -22.91 -5.95
N ALA A 306 2.65 -23.67 -5.14
CA ALA A 306 3.19 -24.85 -4.47
C ALA A 306 3.68 -25.90 -5.48
N LEU A 307 2.92 -26.16 -6.55
CA LEU A 307 3.34 -27.04 -7.64
C LEU A 307 4.58 -26.49 -8.35
N PHE A 308 4.65 -25.18 -8.58
CA PHE A 308 5.80 -24.54 -9.18
C PHE A 308 7.07 -24.76 -8.33
N VAL A 309 7.02 -24.48 -7.03
CA VAL A 309 8.14 -24.72 -6.10
C VAL A 309 8.54 -26.19 -6.08
N LEU A 310 7.58 -27.11 -6.02
CA LEU A 310 7.84 -28.55 -6.03
C LEU A 310 8.56 -28.99 -7.30
N ILE A 311 8.07 -28.57 -8.48
CA ILE A 311 8.70 -28.89 -9.76
C ILE A 311 10.11 -28.30 -9.81
N PHE A 312 10.29 -27.07 -9.34
CA PHE A 312 11.58 -26.39 -9.37
C PHE A 312 12.62 -27.12 -8.50
N ASN A 313 12.25 -27.51 -7.27
CA ASN A 313 13.11 -28.29 -6.38
C ASN A 313 13.45 -29.68 -6.94
N LEU A 314 12.49 -30.34 -7.63
CA LEU A 314 12.76 -31.63 -8.29
C LEU A 314 13.75 -31.50 -9.46
N VAL A 315 13.72 -30.39 -10.19
CA VAL A 315 14.66 -30.11 -11.28
C VAL A 315 16.05 -29.86 -10.72
N GLU A 316 16.17 -29.09 -9.64
CA GLU A 316 17.44 -28.84 -8.94
C GLU A 316 18.09 -30.15 -8.46
N HIS A 317 17.34 -31.00 -7.75
CA HIS A 317 17.87 -32.27 -7.25
C HIS A 317 18.34 -33.21 -8.37
N LYS A 318 17.85 -33.04 -9.61
CA LYS A 318 18.30 -33.83 -10.78
C LYS A 318 19.50 -33.22 -11.51
N LEU A 319 19.80 -31.94 -11.31
CA LEU A 319 20.88 -31.21 -11.95
C LEU A 319 22.17 -31.21 -11.12
N LEU A 320 22.06 -31.40 -9.80
CA LEU A 320 23.17 -31.66 -8.85
C LEU A 320 23.48 -33.16 -8.77
#